data_AF-A0A6P0YIV5-F1
#
_entry.id   AF-A0A6P0YIV5-F1
#
_cell.length_a   1.000
_cell.length_b   1.000
_cell.length_c   1.000
_cell.angle_alpha   90.00
_cell.angle_beta   90.00
_cell.angle_gamma   90.00
#
_symmetry.space_group_name_H-M   'P 1'
#
loop_
_entity.id
_entity.type
_entity.pdbx_description
1 polymer ?
#
loop_
_entity_poly.entity_id
_entity_poly.type
_entity_poly.pdbx_seq_one_letter_code
_entity_poly.pdbx_strand_id
1 'polypeptide(L)' 'KVIFDAQYDDQTKQIVAEFQQNYNATFPFPSPDIKVDGVVGPETWKALGDAIFKYTY' A
#
# COMPACT_ATOMS: atom_id res chain seq x y z
N LYS A 1 -11.66 -15.47 -0.03
CA LYS A 1 -10.39 -16.16 -0.35
C LYS A 1 -9.61 -15.21 -1.25
N VAL A 2 -8.36 -14.89 -0.94
CA VAL A 2 -7.53 -14.04 -1.81
C VAL A 2 -7.11 -14.83 -3.05
N ILE A 3 -7.32 -14.25 -4.22
CA ILE A 3 -6.94 -14.79 -5.53
C ILE A 3 -5.68 -14.08 -6.02
N PHE A 4 -4.71 -14.83 -6.55
CA PHE A 4 -3.46 -14.30 -7.10
C PHE A 4 -3.38 -14.65 -8.59
N ASP A 5 -4.12 -13.90 -9.41
CA ASP A 5 -4.31 -14.15 -10.85
C ASP A 5 -3.72 -13.02 -11.73
N ALA A 6 -2.94 -12.13 -11.12
CA ALA A 6 -2.36 -10.94 -11.74
C ALA A 6 -3.39 -9.95 -12.33
N GLN A 7 -4.66 -10.03 -11.91
CA GLN A 7 -5.67 -9.05 -12.29
C GLN A 7 -5.72 -7.91 -11.28
N TYR A 8 -5.76 -6.68 -11.80
CA TYR A 8 -6.02 -5.48 -10.99
C TYR A 8 -7.54 -5.24 -10.89
N ASP A 9 -8.25 -6.24 -10.38
CA ASP A 9 -9.68 -6.21 -10.18
C ASP A 9 -10.08 -5.53 -8.85
N ASP A 10 -11.35 -5.64 -8.47
CA ASP A 10 -11.85 -5.03 -7.24
C ASP A 10 -11.20 -5.62 -5.98
N GLN A 11 -10.80 -6.90 -6.00
CA GLN A 11 -10.08 -7.50 -4.89
C GLN A 11 -8.69 -6.86 -4.74
N THR A 12 -7.95 -6.73 -5.84
CA THR A 12 -6.62 -6.09 -5.81
C THR A 12 -6.73 -4.61 -5.40
N LYS A 13 -7.72 -3.87 -5.92
CA LYS A 13 -7.98 -2.48 -5.49
C LYS A 13 -8.25 -2.37 -3.99
N GLN A 14 -9.08 -3.26 -3.45
CA GLN A 14 -9.38 -3.28 -2.02
C GLN A 14 -8.11 -3.53 -1.19
N ILE A 15 -7.30 -4.51 -1.57
CA ILE A 15 -6.05 -4.84 -0.85
C ILE A 15 -5.08 -3.65 -0.91
N VAL A 16 -4.98 -2.96 -2.04
CA VAL A 16 -4.15 -1.76 -2.15
C VAL A 16 -4.66 -0.64 -1.24
N ALA A 17 -5.98 -0.43 -1.16
CA ALA A 17 -6.56 0.55 -0.24
C ALA A 17 -6.29 0.20 1.22
N GLU A 18 -6.42 -1.07 1.61
CA GLU A 18 -6.08 -1.55 2.95
C GLU A 18 -4.60 -1.34 3.27
N PHE A 19 -3.68 -1.60 2.33
CA PHE A 19 -2.26 -1.29 2.49
C PHE A 19 -2.04 0.22 2.71
N GLN A 20 -2.62 1.07 1.86
CA GLN A 20 -2.49 2.54 1.97
C GLN A 20 -2.96 3.03 3.34
N GLN A 21 -4.12 2.56 3.80
CA GLN A 21 -4.66 2.89 5.12
C GLN A 21 -3.75 2.42 6.26
N ASN A 22 -3.28 1.17 6.21
CA ASN A 22 -2.43 0.61 7.25
C ASN A 22 -1.06 1.31 7.30
N TYR A 23 -0.52 1.69 6.15
CA TYR A 23 0.74 2.42 6.08
C TYR A 23 0.60 3.79 6.75
N ASN A 24 -0.44 4.58 6.41
CA ASN A 24 -0.68 5.87 7.05
C ASN A 24 -0.88 5.75 8.57
N ALA A 25 -1.55 4.69 9.03
CA ALA A 25 -1.73 4.44 10.47
C ALA A 25 -0.41 4.06 11.19
N THR A 26 0.46 3.32 10.50
CA THR A 26 1.74 2.84 11.06
C THR A 26 2.82 3.92 11.04
N PHE A 27 2.77 4.83 10.07
CA PHE A 27 3.76 5.88 9.83
C PHE A 27 3.07 7.25 9.86
N PRO A 28 2.66 7.73 11.05
CA PRO A 28 2.13 9.08 11.18
C PRO A 28 3.24 10.12 10.95
N PHE A 29 2.81 11.33 10.55
CA PHE A 29 3.59 12.54 10.27
C PHE A 29 4.98 12.61 10.96
N PRO A 30 6.07 12.95 10.23
CA PRO A 30 6.08 13.81 9.03
C PRO A 30 5.99 13.15 7.64
N SER A 31 5.76 11.84 7.50
CA SER A 31 5.39 11.22 6.21
C SER A 31 4.85 9.79 6.37
N PRO A 32 3.98 9.29 5.47
CA PRO A 32 3.38 9.91 4.27
C PRO A 32 1.84 10.06 4.34
N ASP A 33 1.31 10.99 3.55
CA ASP A 33 -0.13 11.19 3.32
C ASP A 33 -0.54 10.43 2.05
N ILE A 34 -0.42 9.09 2.08
CA ILE A 34 -0.77 8.28 0.92
C ILE A 34 -2.28 8.34 0.74
N LYS A 35 -2.73 8.72 -0.46
CA LYS A 35 -4.16 8.66 -0.78
C LYS A 35 -4.68 7.22 -0.71
N VAL A 36 -5.78 7.02 0.02
CA VAL A 36 -6.47 5.73 0.14
C VAL A 36 -7.52 5.60 -0.96
N ASP A 37 -7.10 5.17 -2.15
CA ASP A 37 -7.97 5.03 -3.33
C ASP A 37 -7.84 3.69 -4.06
N GLY A 38 -7.01 2.78 -3.55
CA GLY A 38 -6.80 1.48 -4.16
C GLY A 38 -6.06 1.54 -5.49
N VAL A 39 -5.37 2.65 -5.81
CA VAL A 39 -4.53 2.81 -7.00
C VAL A 39 -3.06 2.85 -6.59
N VAL A 40 -2.22 2.02 -7.21
CA VAL A 40 -0.76 2.05 -6.97
C VAL A 40 -0.12 3.25 -7.70
N GLY A 41 -0.20 4.42 -7.08
CA GLY A 41 0.49 5.65 -7.52
C GLY A 41 1.94 5.73 -7.01
N PRO A 42 2.68 6.81 -7.35
CA PRO A 42 4.09 6.98 -6.95
C PRO A 42 4.33 6.87 -5.44
N GLU A 43 3.44 7.43 -4.63
CA GLU A 43 3.56 7.36 -3.17
C GLU A 43 3.31 5.95 -2.63
N THR A 44 2.36 5.21 -3.22
CA THR A 44 2.14 3.81 -2.88
C THR A 44 3.34 2.96 -3.27
N TRP A 45 3.97 3.21 -4.43
CA TRP A 45 5.22 2.55 -4.82
C TRP A 45 6.36 2.81 -3.83
N LYS A 46 6.53 4.07 -3.40
CA LYS A 46 7.52 4.43 -2.38
C LYS A 46 7.27 3.68 -1.07
N ALA A 47 6.02 3.66 -0.60
CA ALA A 47 5.62 2.99 0.62
C ALA A 47 5.84 1.47 0.57
N LEU A 48 5.61 0.82 -0.58
CA LEU A 48 5.93 -0.59 -0.77
C LEU A 48 7.44 -0.84 -0.65
N GLY A 49 8.27 0.01 -1.24
CA GLY A 49 9.73 -0.05 -1.08
C GLY A 49 10.15 0.12 0.39
N ASP A 50 9.66 1.18 1.04
CA ASP A 50 9.94 1.48 2.45
C ASP A 50 9.54 0.30 3.37
N ALA A 51 8.38 -0.32 3.12
CA ALA A 51 7.91 -1.49 3.86
C ALA A 51 8.81 -2.73 3.67
N ILE A 52 9.34 -2.95 2.46
CA ILE A 52 10.27 -4.05 2.18
C ILE A 52 11.61 -3.82 2.90
N PHE A 53 12.15 -2.60 2.83
CA PHE A 53 13.47 -2.31 3.39
C PHE A 53 13.48 -2.16 4.91
N LYS A 54 12.35 -1.79 5.54
CA LYS A 54 12.25 -1.65 7.01
C LYS A 54 12.47 -2.95 7.79
N TYR A 55 12.20 -4.12 7.19
CA TYR A 55 12.37 -5.41 7.84
C TYR A 55 13.62 -6.18 7.38
N THR A 56 14.44 -5.55 6.54
CA THR A 56 15.64 -6.19 5.97
C THR A 56 16.94 -5.76 6.67
N TYR A 57 16.88 -4.83 7.64
CA TYR A 57 18.01 -4.38 8.44
C TYR A 57 17.64 -4.18 9.92
#